data_AF-A0A8J2UCR9-F1
#
_entry.id   AF-A0A8J2UCR9-F1
#
_cell.length_a   1.000
_cell.length_b   1.000
_cell.length_c   1.000
_cell.angle_alpha   90.00
_cell.angle_beta   90.00
_cell.angle_gamma   90.00
#
_symmetry.space_group_name_H-M   'P 1'
#
loop_
_entity.id
_entity.type
_entity.pdbx_description
1 polymer ?
#
loop_
_entity_poly.entity_id
_entity_poly.type
_entity_poly.pdbx_seq_one_letter_code
_entity_poly.pdbx_strand_id
1 'polypeptide(L)'
;MSDESTDQLLLFGQFIDLYYPSIFSAISKLTGLTDEKELELITVNVFDELWKNRDILLKEVRPPAFVYRILIRQVFAHLQKLGYEDRIMALQNTVLIDPSFYALGSGSLSNDDRPPVDPDKPLDP
;
A
#
# COMPACT_ATOMS: atom_id res chain seq x y z
N MET A 1 9.21 -7.13 28.00
CA MET A 1 8.93 -6.36 26.77
C MET A 1 10.20 -5.61 26.47
N SER A 2 11.11 -6.23 25.75
CA SER A 2 12.55 -5.97 25.91
C SER A 2 13.24 -6.25 24.59
N ASP A 3 13.98 -5.27 24.11
CA ASP A 3 14.83 -5.24 22.92
C ASP A 3 14.14 -5.32 21.55
N GLU A 4 13.45 -6.42 21.19
CA GLU A 4 12.89 -6.58 19.82
C GLU A 4 11.88 -5.48 19.43
N SER A 5 11.06 -5.02 20.38
CA SER A 5 10.09 -3.94 20.13
C SER A 5 10.76 -2.58 19.90
N THR A 6 11.91 -2.36 20.56
CA THR A 6 12.67 -1.12 20.45
C THR A 6 13.42 -1.07 19.12
N ASP A 7 13.96 -2.20 18.69
CA ASP A 7 14.65 -2.34 17.40
C ASP A 7 13.68 -2.15 16.23
N GLN A 8 12.48 -2.74 16.29
CA GLN A 8 11.45 -2.52 15.27
C GLN A 8 11.02 -1.05 15.18
N LEU A 9 10.88 -0.36 16.31
CA LEU A 9 10.53 1.05 16.34
C LEU A 9 11.63 1.91 15.71
N LEU A 10 12.90 1.63 16.02
CA LEU A 10 14.05 2.33 15.43
C LEU A 10 14.12 2.12 13.91
N LEU A 11 14.00 0.87 13.46
CA LEU A 11 14.01 0.51 12.03
C LEU A 11 12.86 1.19 11.29
N PHE A 12 11.68 1.26 11.91
CA PHE A 12 10.55 1.94 11.29
C PHE A 12 10.73 3.46 11.28
N GLY A 13 11.34 4.06 12.30
CA GLY A 13 11.72 5.48 12.29
C GLY A 13 12.65 5.82 11.12
N GLN A 14 13.70 5.02 10.92
CA GLN A 14 14.61 5.17 9.77
C GLN A 14 13.89 4.97 8.44
N PHE A 15 12.94 4.04 8.39
CA PHE A 15 12.11 3.82 7.22
C PHE A 15 11.23 5.05 6.91
N ILE A 16 10.63 5.69 7.92
CA ILE A 16 9.87 6.93 7.74
C ILE A 16 10.77 8.01 7.15
N ASP A 17 11.94 8.25 7.75
CA ASP A 17 12.87 9.28 7.29
C ASP A 17 13.28 9.08 5.81
N LEU A 18 13.46 7.83 5.41
CA LEU A 18 13.82 7.47 4.04
C LEU A 18 12.67 7.68 3.05
N TYR A 19 11.45 7.28 3.41
CA TYR A 19 10.32 7.23 2.48
C TYR A 19 9.41 8.47 2.52
N TYR A 20 9.42 9.25 3.60
CA TYR A 20 8.50 10.39 3.79
C TYR A 20 8.51 11.38 2.63
N PRO A 21 9.66 11.90 2.15
CA PRO A 21 9.67 12.87 1.05
C PRO A 21 9.06 12.31 -0.24
N SER A 22 9.32 11.03 -0.52
CA SER A 22 8.83 10.35 -1.72
C SER A 22 7.34 10.06 -1.64
N ILE A 23 6.86 9.60 -0.49
CA ILE A 23 5.44 9.31 -0.24
C ILE A 23 4.62 10.62 -0.31
N PHE A 24 5.06 11.66 0.40
CA PHE A 24 4.39 12.96 0.40
C PHE A 24 4.32 13.55 -1.02
N SER A 25 5.45 13.55 -1.75
CA SER A 25 5.50 14.04 -3.13
C SER A 25 4.58 13.24 -4.07
N ALA A 26 4.56 11.91 -3.92
CA ALA A 26 3.70 11.04 -4.73
C ALA A 26 2.23 11.30 -4.45
N ILE A 27 1.83 11.43 -3.18
CA ILE A 27 0.45 11.78 -2.79
C ILE A 27 0.04 13.10 -3.44
N SER A 28 0.85 14.16 -3.29
CA SER A 28 0.54 15.46 -3.89
C SER A 28 0.36 15.38 -5.41
N LYS A 29 1.25 14.66 -6.10
CA LYS A 29 1.14 14.46 -7.57
C LYS A 29 -0.09 13.66 -7.97
N LEU A 30 -0.43 12.62 -7.22
CA LEU A 30 -1.54 11.73 -7.55
C LEU A 30 -2.89 12.37 -7.22
N THR A 31 -3.03 13.02 -6.07
CA THR A 31 -4.28 13.69 -5.69
C THR A 31 -4.47 15.03 -6.40
N GLY A 32 -3.37 15.73 -6.74
CA GLY A 32 -3.41 17.09 -7.25
C GLY A 32 -3.74 18.14 -6.19
N LEU A 33 -3.75 17.75 -4.90
CA LEU A 33 -4.01 18.63 -3.78
C LEU A 33 -2.81 19.53 -3.50
N THR A 34 -3.10 20.75 -3.06
CA THR A 34 -2.11 21.74 -2.60
C THR A 34 -2.25 22.07 -1.12
N ASP A 35 -3.33 21.64 -0.47
CA ASP A 35 -3.52 21.82 0.97
C ASP A 35 -2.55 20.91 1.73
N GLU A 36 -1.60 21.52 2.44
CA GLU A 36 -0.55 20.82 3.17
C GLU A 36 -1.09 19.90 4.26
N LYS A 37 -2.17 20.30 4.95
CA LYS A 37 -2.76 19.51 6.04
C LYS A 37 -3.46 18.27 5.50
N GLU A 38 -4.14 18.39 4.35
CA GLU A 38 -4.74 17.23 3.69
C GLU A 38 -3.66 16.26 3.18
N LEU A 39 -2.57 16.78 2.61
CA LEU A 39 -1.45 15.96 2.16
C LEU A 39 -0.76 15.24 3.32
N GLU A 40 -0.53 15.94 4.44
CA GLU A 40 0.00 15.33 5.66
C GLU A 40 -0.94 14.26 6.20
N LEU A 41 -2.25 14.50 6.24
CA LEU A 41 -3.23 13.53 6.71
C LEU A 41 -3.16 12.22 5.92
N ILE A 42 -3.12 12.29 4.59
CA ILE A 42 -3.00 11.10 3.75
C ILE A 42 -1.65 10.41 3.97
N THR A 43 -0.57 11.19 4.08
CA THR A 43 0.78 10.68 4.34
C THR A 43 0.85 9.92 5.65
N VAL A 44 0.27 10.46 6.72
CA VAL A 44 0.17 9.80 8.02
C VAL A 44 -0.64 8.51 7.91
N ASN A 45 -1.76 8.50 7.18
CA ASN A 45 -2.56 7.29 6.99
C ASN A 45 -1.80 6.18 6.25
N VAL A 46 -0.92 6.54 5.31
CA VAL A 46 -0.02 5.59 4.64
C VAL A 46 0.96 4.97 5.64
N PHE A 47 1.62 5.79 6.46
CA PHE A 47 2.57 5.28 7.45
C PHE A 47 1.92 4.49 8.57
N ASP A 48 0.73 4.88 9.03
CA ASP A 48 -0.06 4.12 10.00
C ASP A 48 -0.42 2.72 9.44
N GLU A 49 -0.82 2.64 8.18
CA GLU A 49 -1.08 1.36 7.54
C GLU A 49 0.20 0.52 7.35
N LEU A 50 1.31 1.14 6.98
CA LEU A 50 2.61 0.46 6.89
C LEU A 50 3.06 -0.09 8.25
N TRP A 51 2.83 0.66 9.33
CA TRP A 51 3.15 0.24 10.69
C TRP A 51 2.30 -0.95 11.15
N LYS A 52 0.99 -0.90 10.86
CA LYS A 52 0.06 -2.03 11.12
C LYS A 52 0.49 -3.30 10.39
N ASN A 53 1.13 -3.17 9.23
CA ASN A 53 1.63 -4.27 8.42
C ASN A 53 3.16 -4.43 8.46
N ARG A 54 3.83 -3.93 9.51
CA ARG A 54 5.30 -3.89 9.60
C ARG A 54 5.96 -5.26 9.46
N ASP A 55 5.35 -6.31 9.99
CA ASP A 55 5.90 -7.67 9.91
C ASP A 55 5.96 -8.20 8.46
N ILE A 56 5.02 -7.75 7.61
CA ILE A 56 5.01 -8.06 6.17
C ILE A 56 6.04 -7.19 5.47
N LEU A 57 6.03 -5.88 5.75
CA LEU A 57 6.97 -4.91 5.17
C LEU A 57 8.44 -5.33 5.38
N LEU A 58 8.79 -5.80 6.58
CA LEU A 58 10.14 -6.24 6.93
C LEU A 58 10.56 -7.56 6.26
N LYS A 59 9.60 -8.36 5.77
CA LYS A 59 9.84 -9.65 5.10
C LYS A 59 9.63 -9.59 3.58
N GLU A 60 9.19 -8.44 3.07
CA GLU A 60 8.85 -8.27 1.67
C GLU A 60 10.12 -8.26 0.79
N VAL A 61 10.07 -8.97 -0.34
CA VAL A 61 11.18 -9.07 -1.29
C VAL A 61 11.37 -7.73 -2.02
N ARG A 62 10.28 -6.99 -2.23
CA ARG A 62 10.28 -5.65 -2.87
C ARG A 62 9.52 -4.62 -2.03
N PRO A 63 10.11 -4.13 -0.92
CA PRO A 63 9.45 -3.16 -0.04
C PRO A 63 8.88 -1.93 -0.76
N PRO A 64 9.56 -1.31 -1.77
CA PRO A 64 8.99 -0.18 -2.49
C PRO A 64 7.66 -0.50 -3.19
N ALA A 65 7.47 -1.73 -3.70
CA ALA A 65 6.23 -2.11 -4.37
C ALA A 65 5.08 -2.26 -3.36
N PHE A 66 5.36 -2.82 -2.17
CA PHE A 66 4.39 -2.91 -1.09
C PHE A 66 3.97 -1.53 -0.57
N VAL A 67 4.94 -0.63 -0.39
CA VAL A 67 4.69 0.78 -0.05
C VAL A 67 3.80 1.46 -1.08
N TYR A 68 4.12 1.29 -2.37
CA TYR A 68 3.35 1.89 -3.44
C TYR A 68 1.89 1.39 -3.48
N ARG A 69 1.66 0.10 -3.20
CA ARG A 69 0.29 -0.46 -3.10
C ARG A 69 -0.52 0.20 -1.99
N ILE A 70 0.05 0.32 -0.80
CA ILE A 70 -0.62 0.98 0.34
C ILE A 70 -0.89 2.45 0.01
N LEU A 71 0.11 3.16 -0.53
CA LEU A 71 -0.01 4.55 -0.94
C LEU A 71 -1.18 4.76 -1.91
N ILE A 72 -1.24 3.96 -2.97
CA ILE A 72 -2.29 4.07 -3.99
C ILE A 72 -3.66 3.80 -3.38
N ARG A 73 -3.79 2.78 -2.53
CA ARG A 73 -5.07 2.52 -1.84
C ARG A 73 -5.52 3.70 -0.99
N GLN A 74 -4.62 4.32 -0.24
CA GLN A 74 -4.92 5.50 0.59
C GLN A 74 -5.31 6.71 -0.26
N VAL A 75 -4.64 6.94 -1.40
CA VAL A 75 -5.00 7.98 -2.36
C VAL A 75 -6.42 7.76 -2.90
N PHE A 76 -6.74 6.57 -3.38
CA PHE A 76 -8.08 6.26 -3.90
C PHE A 76 -9.16 6.40 -2.82
N ALA A 77 -8.91 5.88 -1.62
CA ALA A 77 -9.82 6.01 -0.47
C ALA A 77 -10.14 7.48 -0.16
N HIS A 78 -9.12 8.33 -0.18
CA HIS A 78 -9.26 9.75 0.09
C HIS A 78 -10.03 10.46 -1.02
N LEU A 79 -9.67 10.25 -2.29
CA LEU A 79 -10.37 10.84 -3.43
C LEU A 79 -11.84 10.42 -3.49
N GLN A 80 -12.14 9.16 -3.14
CA GLN A 80 -13.51 8.66 -3.09
C GLN A 80 -14.33 9.35 -2.00
N LYS A 81 -13.73 9.59 -0.83
CA LYS A 81 -14.37 10.33 0.28
C LYS A 81 -14.71 11.78 -0.12
N LEU A 82 -13.88 12.40 -0.96
CA LEU A 82 -14.09 13.77 -1.45
C LEU A 82 -14.99 13.85 -2.70
N GLY A 83 -15.35 12.71 -3.31
CA GLY A 83 -16.15 12.67 -4.53
C GLY A 83 -15.39 13.10 -5.80
N TYR A 84 -14.07 12.94 -5.84
CA TYR A 84 -13.24 13.32 -6.99
C TYR A 84 -13.21 12.23 -8.08
N GLU A 85 -14.39 11.93 -8.65
CA GLU A 85 -14.60 10.84 -9.61
C GLU A 85 -13.75 10.96 -10.88
N ASP A 86 -13.63 12.16 -11.46
CA ASP A 86 -12.80 12.40 -12.65
C ASP A 86 -11.33 12.05 -12.40
N ARG A 87 -10.83 12.41 -11.22
CA ARG A 87 -9.45 12.13 -10.83
C ARG A 87 -9.23 10.64 -10.60
N ILE A 88 -10.19 9.98 -9.94
CA ILE A 88 -10.19 8.53 -9.75
C ILE A 88 -10.11 7.84 -11.12
N MET A 89 -10.97 8.20 -12.07
CA MET A 89 -11.00 7.59 -13.40
C MET A 89 -9.68 7.83 -14.15
N ALA A 90 -9.14 9.04 -14.11
CA ALA A 90 -7.84 9.35 -14.71
C ALA A 90 -6.70 8.51 -14.11
N LEU A 91 -6.69 8.34 -12.78
CA LEU A 91 -5.70 7.51 -12.10
C LEU A 91 -5.87 6.02 -12.43
N GLN A 92 -7.09 5.50 -12.47
CA GLN A 92 -7.35 4.10 -12.85
C GLN A 92 -6.83 3.78 -14.26
N ASN A 93 -6.88 4.75 -15.17
CA ASN A 93 -6.36 4.60 -16.54
C ASN A 93 -4.82 4.77 -16.65
N THR A 94 -4.18 5.31 -15.61
CA THR A 94 -2.74 5.65 -15.64
C THR A 94 -1.91 4.69 -14.78
N VAL A 95 -2.44 4.30 -13.62
CA VAL A 95 -1.74 3.47 -12.65
C VAL A 95 -1.82 2.02 -13.13
N LEU A 96 -0.67 1.41 -13.42
CA LEU A 96 -0.55 0.01 -13.84
C LEU A 96 -0.65 -0.95 -12.62
N ILE A 97 -1.67 -0.76 -11.79
CA ILE A 97 -2.01 -1.64 -10.66
C ILE A 97 -3.40 -2.22 -10.93
N ASP A 98 -3.56 -3.51 -10.67
CA ASP A 98 -4.86 -4.17 -10.78
C ASP A 98 -5.91 -3.45 -9.89
N PRO A 99 -7.09 -3.10 -10.44
CA PRO A 99 -8.13 -2.39 -9.70
C PRO A 99 -8.60 -3.04 -8.40
N SER A 100 -8.48 -4.36 -8.28
CA SER A 100 -8.80 -5.09 -7.05
C SER A 100 -7.95 -4.66 -5.85
N PHE A 101 -6.75 -4.10 -6.06
CA PHE A 101 -5.87 -3.64 -4.98
C PHE A 101 -6.31 -2.32 -4.33
N TYR A 102 -7.15 -1.53 -4.99
CA TYR A 102 -7.68 -0.27 -4.45
C TYR A 102 -9.21 -0.20 -4.38
N ALA A 103 -9.91 -1.24 -4.85
CA ALA A 103 -11.35 -1.37 -4.68
C ALA A 103 -11.71 -1.62 -3.20
N LEU A 104 -12.08 -0.56 -2.49
CA LEU A 104 -12.67 -0.62 -1.16
C LEU A 104 -14.11 -1.13 -1.23
N GLY A 105 -14.32 -2.41 -1.57
CA GLY A 105 -15.64 -3.03 -1.46
C GLY A 105 -15.97 -4.14 -2.45
N SER A 106 -15.38 -5.32 -2.27
CA SER A 106 -16.07 -6.62 -2.23
C SER A 106 -14.99 -7.69 -2.07
N GLY A 107 -15.02 -8.42 -0.95
CA GLY A 107 -13.90 -9.23 -0.49
C GLY A 107 -13.33 -10.21 -1.51
N SER A 108 -12.00 -10.29 -1.57
CA SER A 108 -11.28 -11.50 -1.20
C SER A 108 -9.79 -11.18 -1.25
N LEU A 109 -9.15 -11.00 -0.10
CA LEU A 109 -7.71 -11.24 0.00
C LEU A 109 -7.51 -12.76 0.01
N SER A 110 -7.81 -13.42 -1.10
CA SER A 110 -7.35 -14.78 -1.38
C SER A 110 -6.00 -14.63 -2.07
N ASN A 111 -4.96 -14.42 -1.28
CA ASN A 111 -3.61 -14.78 -1.72
C ASN A 111 -3.54 -16.31 -1.74
N ASP A 112 -4.03 -16.93 -2.81
CA ASP A 112 -3.74 -18.33 -3.12
C ASP A 112 -3.67 -18.51 -4.65
N ASP A 113 -2.80 -17.73 -5.30
CA ASP A 113 -2.29 -18.04 -6.65
C ASP A 113 -1.24 -19.18 -6.56
N ARG A 114 -1.59 -20.27 -5.88
CA ARG A 114 -0.95 -21.55 -6.16
C ARG A 114 -1.83 -22.27 -7.18
N PRO A 115 -1.27 -22.73 -8.32
CA PRO A 115 -2.03 -23.62 -9.18
C PRO A 115 -2.46 -24.84 -8.35
N PRO A 116 -3.71 -25.33 -8.52
CA PRO A 116 -4.17 -26.50 -7.79
C PRO A 116 -3.22 -27.65 -8.10
N VAL A 117 -2.60 -28.20 -7.06
CA VAL A 117 -1.90 -29.48 -7.16
C VAL A 117 -3.00 -30.50 -7.37
N ASP A 118 -3.10 -30.99 -8.60
CA ASP A 118 -4.03 -32.06 -8.99
C ASP A 118 -3.65 -33.34 -8.22
N PRO A 119 -4.46 -33.80 -7.25
CA PRO A 119 -4.13 -34.95 -6.42
C PRO A 119 -4.14 -36.27 -7.20
N ASP A 120 -4.65 -36.27 -8.43
CA ASP A 120 -4.73 -37.45 -9.29
C ASP A 120 -3.64 -37.49 -10.37
N LYS A 121 -2.69 -36.55 -10.38
CA LYS A 121 -1.55 -36.62 -11.31
C LYS A 121 -0.56 -37.71 -10.83
N PRO A 122 -0.37 -38.81 -11.58
CA PRO A 122 0.65 -39.78 -11.24
C PRO A 122 2.03 -39.11 -11.30
N LEU A 123 2.88 -39.40 -10.32
CA LEU A 123 4.31 -39.14 -10.43
C LEU A 123 4.85 -40.10 -11.50
N ASP A 124 4.90 -39.63 -12.74
CA ASP A 124 5.63 -40.33 -13.79
C ASP A 124 7.15 -40.25 -13.53
N PRO A 125 7.91 -41.27 -14.00
CA PRO A 125 8.78 -42.12 -13.18
C PRO A 125 10.17 -41.58 -12.84
#